data_AF-A0A3P7JI95-F1
#
_entry.id   AF-A0A3P7JI95-F1
#
_cell.length_a   1.000
_cell.length_b   1.000
_cell.length_c   1.000
_cell.angle_alpha   90.00
_cell.angle_beta   90.00
_cell.angle_gamma   90.00
#
_symmetry.space_group_name_H-M   'P 1'
#
loop_
_entity.id
_entity.type
_entity.pdbx_description
1 polymer ?
#
loop_
_entity_poly.entity_id
_entity_poly.type
_entity_poly.pdbx_seq_one_letter_code
_entity_poly.pdbx_strand_id
1 'polypeptide(L)'
;LGAVDPGRIGSSGIGLDNDQKKLAFVDDAKEFYIDILERAWRVYSNILDADVLDQVEYALQSLLSELVGKTDEYGVMERLSEECRRDIEPFRSSSLMQTHDRRGPIKERPIVDHATSYEEWLIQCFIIGVSKVRQHPEKELFKALKWIVFAKDAVFTRHVLPQLIIRLILENNETMIEEVDYTPFLLTKNV
;
A
#
# COMPACT_ATOMS: atom_id res chain seq x y z
N LEU A 1 -28.88 10.90 18.52
CA LEU A 1 -28.32 9.65 19.08
C LEU A 1 -28.13 9.89 20.57
N GLY A 2 -28.93 9.21 21.41
CA GLY A 2 -28.95 9.43 22.87
C GLY A 2 -27.74 8.85 23.60
N ALA A 3 -27.68 9.05 24.91
CA ALA A 3 -26.62 8.52 25.76
C ALA A 3 -26.56 6.99 25.68
N VAL A 4 -25.39 6.46 25.34
CA VAL A 4 -25.13 5.02 25.28
C VAL A 4 -24.33 4.63 26.51
N ASP A 5 -24.82 3.63 27.25
CA ASP A 5 -24.19 3.07 28.45
C ASP A 5 -22.95 2.25 28.07
N PRO A 6 -21.72 2.68 28.47
CA PRO A 6 -20.47 1.99 28.11
C PRO A 6 -20.40 0.55 28.62
N GLY A 7 -21.16 0.20 29.66
CA GLY A 7 -21.17 -1.16 30.23
C GLY A 7 -21.98 -2.17 29.43
N ARG A 8 -22.80 -1.72 28.46
CA ARG A 8 -23.70 -2.57 27.67
C ARG A 8 -23.32 -2.67 26.20
N ILE A 9 -22.45 -1.78 25.73
CA ILE A 9 -21.67 -2.04 24.52
C ILE A 9 -20.59 -3.02 24.96
N GLY A 10 -20.90 -4.32 24.90
CA GLY A 10 -19.84 -5.27 24.61
C GLY A 10 -19.23 -4.76 23.32
N SER A 11 -18.08 -4.11 23.42
CA SER A 11 -17.31 -3.71 22.26
C SER A 11 -17.37 -4.92 21.35
N SER A 12 -17.91 -4.75 20.14
CA SER A 12 -17.37 -5.46 19.00
C SER A 12 -15.94 -4.95 18.83
N GLY A 13 -15.14 -5.14 19.89
CA GLY A 13 -13.71 -5.10 19.86
C GLY A 13 -13.45 -6.11 18.79
N ILE A 14 -12.96 -5.58 17.68
CA ILE A 14 -12.13 -6.27 16.71
C ILE A 14 -11.58 -7.46 17.47
N GLY A 15 -12.15 -8.63 17.21
CA GLY A 15 -11.60 -9.85 17.75
C GLY A 15 -10.14 -9.75 17.39
N LEU A 16 -9.29 -9.68 18.41
CA LEU A 16 -7.93 -10.15 18.27
C LEU A 16 -8.09 -11.65 18.06
N ASP A 17 -8.66 -12.01 16.91
CA ASP A 17 -8.64 -13.36 16.45
C ASP A 17 -7.16 -13.63 16.22
N ASN A 18 -6.75 -14.73 16.80
CA ASN A 18 -5.38 -15.09 17.07
C ASN A 18 -4.70 -15.60 15.79
N ASP A 19 -5.05 -15.01 14.64
CA ASP A 19 -4.24 -15.07 13.44
C ASP A 19 -2.97 -14.30 13.77
N GLN A 20 -1.89 -15.05 14.00
CA GLN A 20 -0.54 -14.55 13.91
C GLN A 20 -0.52 -13.48 12.82
N LYS A 21 -0.20 -12.23 13.20
CA LYS A 21 -0.22 -11.07 12.29
C LYS A 21 0.73 -11.36 11.13
N LYS A 22 0.17 -12.02 10.14
CA LYS A 22 0.77 -12.41 8.89
C LYS A 22 1.15 -11.08 8.26
N LEU A 23 2.45 -10.84 8.11
CA LEU A 23 2.91 -9.66 7.40
C LEU A 23 2.41 -9.88 5.97
N ALA A 24 1.33 -9.19 5.58
CA ALA A 24 0.63 -9.45 4.31
C ALA A 24 1.58 -9.40 3.11
N PHE A 25 2.66 -8.63 3.24
CA PHE A 25 3.75 -8.49 2.30
C PHE A 25 4.72 -9.68 2.24
N VAL A 26 4.89 -10.40 3.35
CA VAL A 26 5.91 -11.46 3.52
C VAL A 26 5.31 -12.86 3.33
N ASP A 27 4.06 -13.07 3.73
CA ASP A 27 3.52 -14.44 3.83
C ASP A 27 2.29 -14.71 2.94
N ASP A 28 1.64 -13.68 2.35
CA ASP A 28 0.48 -13.86 1.47
C ASP A 28 0.28 -12.71 0.45
N ALA A 29 1.22 -12.58 -0.49
CA ALA A 29 1.22 -11.52 -1.49
C ALA A 29 -0.12 -11.36 -2.24
N LYS A 30 -0.88 -12.45 -2.41
CA LYS A 30 -2.16 -12.44 -3.15
C LYS A 30 -3.27 -11.67 -2.42
N GLU A 31 -3.46 -11.92 -1.12
CA GLU A 31 -4.46 -11.19 -0.32
C GLU A 31 -4.12 -9.71 -0.23
N PHE A 32 -2.83 -9.42 -0.12
CA PHE A 32 -2.32 -8.06 -0.10
C PHE A 32 -2.63 -7.30 -1.40
N TYR A 33 -2.52 -7.94 -2.56
CA TYR A 33 -2.80 -7.29 -3.85
C TYR A 33 -4.28 -6.92 -3.96
N ILE A 34 -5.17 -7.82 -3.54
CA ILE A 34 -6.62 -7.57 -3.51
C ILE A 34 -6.93 -6.41 -2.56
N ASP A 35 -6.41 -6.44 -1.33
CA ASP A 35 -6.68 -5.40 -0.33
C ASP A 35 -6.16 -4.02 -0.78
N ILE A 36 -4.96 -3.95 -1.38
CA ILE A 36 -4.44 -2.70 -1.93
C ILE A 36 -5.32 -2.17 -3.07
N LEU A 37 -5.72 -3.02 -4.02
CA LEU A 37 -6.52 -2.58 -5.17
C LEU A 37 -7.92 -2.12 -4.73
N GLU A 38 -8.56 -2.84 -3.81
CA GLU A 38 -9.85 -2.46 -3.22
C GLU A 38 -9.77 -1.10 -2.50
N ARG A 39 -8.71 -0.89 -1.72
CA ARG A 39 -8.53 0.39 -1.00
C ARG A 39 -8.18 1.53 -1.94
N ALA A 40 -7.35 1.27 -2.95
CA ALA A 40 -7.01 2.23 -3.98
C ALA A 40 -8.25 2.65 -4.78
N TRP A 41 -9.09 1.69 -5.16
CA TRP A 41 -10.37 1.95 -5.82
C TRP A 41 -11.32 2.77 -4.94
N ARG A 42 -11.40 2.49 -3.63
CA ARG A 42 -12.20 3.33 -2.71
C ARG A 42 -11.71 4.76 -2.61
N VAL A 43 -10.41 5.00 -2.68
CA VAL A 43 -9.88 6.38 -2.76
C VAL A 43 -10.33 7.00 -4.07
N TYR A 44 -10.09 6.31 -5.19
CA TYR A 44 -10.47 6.75 -6.53
C TYR A 44 -11.95 7.12 -6.65
N SER A 45 -12.86 6.27 -6.17
CA SER A 45 -14.31 6.49 -6.27
C SER A 45 -14.83 7.68 -5.47
N ASN A 46 -14.02 8.23 -4.55
CA ASN A 46 -14.36 9.39 -3.72
C ASN A 46 -13.66 10.69 -4.15
N ILE A 47 -12.87 10.69 -5.22
CA ILE A 47 -12.17 11.89 -5.68
C ILE A 47 -13.12 12.84 -6.41
N LEU A 48 -13.11 14.10 -5.99
CA LEU A 48 -13.88 15.18 -6.63
C LEU A 48 -13.00 16.15 -7.45
N ASP A 49 -11.70 16.17 -7.20
CA ASP A 49 -10.74 17.04 -7.86
C ASP A 49 -10.19 16.35 -9.12
N ALA A 50 -10.45 16.92 -10.29
CA ALA A 50 -10.05 16.36 -11.59
C ALA A 50 -8.51 16.27 -11.74
N ASP A 51 -7.75 17.23 -11.20
CA ASP A 51 -6.28 17.18 -11.27
C ASP A 51 -5.71 16.03 -10.43
N VAL A 52 -6.40 15.67 -9.35
CA VAL A 52 -6.05 14.52 -8.50
C VAL A 52 -6.53 13.22 -9.14
N LEU A 53 -7.70 13.24 -9.78
CA LEU A 53 -8.29 12.08 -10.45
C LEU A 53 -7.33 11.52 -11.51
N ASP A 54 -6.81 12.35 -12.40
CA ASP A 54 -5.85 11.94 -13.45
C ASP A 54 -4.62 11.23 -12.86
N GLN A 55 -4.12 11.72 -11.71
CA GLN A 55 -2.98 11.11 -11.03
C GLN A 55 -3.32 9.74 -10.45
N VAL A 56 -4.50 9.60 -9.87
CA VAL A 56 -4.96 8.34 -9.28
C VAL A 56 -5.33 7.32 -10.36
N GLU A 57 -5.88 7.72 -11.49
CA GLU A 57 -6.11 6.84 -12.64
C GLU A 57 -4.80 6.28 -13.19
N TYR A 58 -3.79 7.15 -13.38
CA TYR A 58 -2.44 6.71 -13.75
C TYR A 58 -1.83 5.76 -12.71
N ALA A 59 -2.07 6.02 -11.42
CA ALA A 59 -1.64 5.15 -10.34
C ALA A 59 -2.30 3.77 -10.42
N LEU A 60 -3.61 3.71 -10.63
CA LEU A 60 -4.36 2.46 -10.76
C LEU A 60 -3.89 1.64 -11.96
N GLN A 61 -3.66 2.28 -13.12
CA GLN A 61 -3.06 1.61 -14.27
C GLN A 61 -1.70 0.99 -13.93
N SER A 62 -0.86 1.74 -13.21
CA SER A 62 0.47 1.29 -12.80
C SER A 62 0.37 0.13 -11.79
N LEU A 63 -0.52 0.23 -10.80
CA LEU A 63 -0.79 -0.85 -9.82
C LEU A 63 -1.28 -2.12 -10.49
N LEU A 64 -2.22 -2.01 -11.44
CA LEU A 64 -2.71 -3.18 -12.18
C LEU A 64 -1.60 -3.82 -13.01
N SER A 65 -0.69 -3.02 -13.58
CA SER A 65 0.45 -3.54 -14.32
C SER A 65 1.41 -4.34 -13.42
N GLU A 66 1.67 -3.84 -12.20
CA GLU A 66 2.58 -4.48 -11.24
C GLU A 66 1.96 -5.68 -10.50
N LEU A 67 0.69 -5.58 -10.07
CA LEU A 67 0.06 -6.56 -9.18
C LEU A 67 -0.71 -7.65 -9.94
N VAL A 68 -1.28 -7.31 -11.09
CA VAL A 68 -2.10 -8.22 -11.91
C VAL A 68 -1.32 -8.67 -13.14
N GLY A 69 -0.60 -7.76 -13.77
CA GLY A 69 0.09 -8.01 -15.03
C GLY A 69 -0.86 -8.35 -16.17
N LYS A 70 -0.29 -8.83 -17.28
CA LYS A 70 -1.04 -9.13 -18.51
C LYS A 70 -1.90 -10.37 -18.39
N THR A 71 -1.38 -11.41 -17.73
CA THR A 71 -2.01 -12.74 -17.67
C THR A 71 -2.90 -12.93 -16.45
N ASP A 72 -2.84 -12.02 -15.46
CA ASP A 72 -3.50 -12.23 -14.16
C ASP A 72 -3.20 -13.62 -13.58
N GLU A 73 -1.91 -13.97 -13.48
CA GLU A 73 -1.46 -15.31 -13.09
C GLU A 73 -2.03 -15.76 -11.74
N TYR A 74 -2.30 -14.81 -10.85
CA TYR A 74 -2.83 -15.07 -9.50
C TYR A 74 -4.36 -14.96 -9.40
N GLY A 75 -5.07 -14.69 -10.50
CA GLY A 75 -6.52 -14.52 -10.52
C GLY A 75 -7.00 -13.38 -9.62
N VAL A 76 -6.23 -12.30 -9.52
CA VAL A 76 -6.52 -11.14 -8.66
C VAL A 76 -7.83 -10.49 -9.08
N MET A 77 -8.06 -10.30 -10.39
CA MET A 77 -9.23 -9.57 -10.88
C MET A 77 -10.55 -10.29 -10.56
N GLU A 78 -10.56 -11.62 -10.61
CA GLU A 78 -11.75 -12.43 -10.29
C GLU A 78 -12.12 -12.38 -8.80
N ARG A 79 -11.15 -12.03 -7.95
CA ARG A 79 -11.32 -11.99 -6.49
C ARG A 79 -11.66 -10.61 -5.96
N LEU A 80 -11.56 -9.57 -6.78
CA LEU A 80 -12.05 -8.23 -6.45
C LEU A 80 -13.58 -8.23 -6.35
N SER A 81 -14.11 -7.28 -5.60
CA SER A 81 -15.53 -7.00 -5.62
C SER A 81 -15.99 -6.60 -7.03
N GLU A 82 -17.23 -6.92 -7.36
CA GLU A 82 -17.81 -6.63 -8.69
C GLU A 82 -17.74 -5.15 -9.07
N GLU A 83 -17.93 -4.26 -8.09
CA GLU A 83 -17.85 -2.81 -8.28
C GLU A 83 -16.41 -2.38 -8.56
N CYS A 84 -15.46 -2.80 -7.73
CA CYS A 84 -14.05 -2.51 -7.92
C CYS A 84 -13.56 -3.02 -9.28
N ARG A 85 -13.84 -4.29 -9.60
CA ARG A 85 -13.45 -4.90 -10.88
C ARG A 85 -13.96 -4.10 -12.07
N ARG A 86 -15.28 -3.85 -12.12
CA ARG A 86 -15.92 -3.12 -13.23
C ARG A 86 -15.30 -1.75 -13.46
N ASP A 87 -14.99 -1.05 -12.37
CA ASP A 87 -14.52 0.34 -12.45
C ASP A 87 -13.02 0.42 -12.81
N ILE A 88 -12.19 -0.54 -12.36
CA ILE A 88 -10.74 -0.50 -12.61
C ILE A 88 -10.28 -1.32 -13.81
N GLU A 89 -11.08 -2.27 -14.29
CA GLU A 89 -10.75 -3.11 -15.45
C GLU A 89 -10.34 -2.31 -16.70
N PRO A 90 -11.00 -1.19 -17.06
CA PRO A 90 -10.59 -0.38 -18.20
C PRO A 90 -9.11 0.03 -18.18
N PHE A 91 -8.56 0.32 -16.99
CA PHE A 91 -7.17 0.75 -16.82
C PHE A 91 -6.14 -0.31 -17.19
N ARG A 92 -6.51 -1.60 -17.26
CA ARG A 92 -5.60 -2.67 -17.72
C ARG A 92 -5.19 -2.52 -19.19
N SER A 93 -6.02 -1.84 -19.97
CA SER A 93 -5.81 -1.60 -21.41
C SER A 93 -5.42 -0.16 -21.72
N SER A 94 -5.43 0.71 -20.71
CA SER A 94 -5.13 2.12 -20.86
C SER A 94 -3.63 2.37 -21.08
N SER A 95 -3.33 3.49 -21.73
CA SER A 95 -1.97 3.99 -21.94
C SER A 95 -1.82 5.41 -21.40
N LEU A 96 -2.30 5.61 -20.17
CA LEU A 96 -2.17 6.87 -19.46
C LEU A 96 -0.68 7.20 -19.30
N MET A 97 -0.33 8.41 -19.71
CA MET A 97 1.00 8.98 -19.57
C MET A 97 0.97 9.98 -18.43
N GLN A 98 1.95 9.90 -17.53
CA GLN A 98 2.08 10.92 -16.51
C GLN A 98 2.56 12.23 -17.13
N THR A 99 1.68 13.23 -17.20
CA THR A 99 2.01 14.50 -17.86
C THR A 99 2.81 15.44 -16.97
N HIS A 100 2.66 15.44 -15.63
CA HIS A 100 3.46 16.28 -14.72
C HIS A 100 3.58 15.74 -13.28
N ASP A 101 4.80 15.65 -12.72
CA ASP A 101 5.00 15.63 -11.25
C ASP A 101 4.94 17.08 -10.75
N ARG A 102 3.73 17.57 -10.48
CA ARG A 102 3.53 18.98 -10.08
C ARG A 102 4.11 19.32 -8.69
N ARG A 103 4.51 18.33 -7.88
CA ARG A 103 4.84 18.56 -6.46
C ARG A 103 6.35 18.61 -6.14
N GLY A 104 7.22 18.39 -7.12
CA GLY A 104 8.67 18.53 -6.95
C GLY A 104 9.27 17.57 -5.90
N PRO A 105 10.61 17.50 -5.78
CA PRO A 105 11.25 16.64 -4.79
C PRO A 105 11.08 17.22 -3.38
N ILE A 106 10.46 16.46 -2.47
CA ILE A 106 10.49 16.72 -1.04
C ILE A 106 11.89 16.35 -0.55
N LYS A 107 12.71 17.35 -0.22
CA LYS A 107 14.15 17.18 0.10
C LYS A 107 14.45 17.02 1.58
N GLU A 108 13.56 17.44 2.48
CA GLU A 108 13.82 17.51 3.91
C GLU A 108 13.11 16.39 4.67
N ARG A 109 13.67 15.96 5.82
CA ARG A 109 13.03 14.97 6.69
C ARG A 109 11.66 15.48 7.12
N PRO A 110 10.63 14.62 7.23
CA PRO A 110 9.30 15.03 7.65
C PRO A 110 9.33 15.25 9.17
N ILE A 111 9.85 16.40 9.59
CA ILE A 111 9.78 16.84 10.98
C ILE A 111 8.34 17.27 11.22
N VAL A 112 7.73 16.76 12.29
CA VAL A 112 6.32 17.04 12.65
C VAL A 112 6.03 18.54 12.67
N ASP A 113 7.01 19.36 13.08
CA ASP A 113 6.92 20.82 13.17
C ASP A 113 6.84 21.56 11.82
N HIS A 114 7.08 20.88 10.70
CA HIS A 114 7.02 21.47 9.36
C HIS A 114 5.77 21.06 8.56
N ALA A 115 4.95 20.15 9.08
CA ALA A 115 3.71 19.75 8.45
C ALA A 115 2.55 20.61 8.96
N THR A 116 1.71 21.10 8.05
CA THR A 116 0.54 21.93 8.43
C THR A 116 -0.64 21.10 8.93
N SER A 117 -0.66 19.81 8.60
CA SER A 117 -1.68 18.86 9.06
C SER A 117 -1.12 17.43 9.22
N TYR A 118 -1.88 16.59 9.91
CA TYR A 118 -1.55 15.18 10.08
C TYR A 118 -1.51 14.44 8.72
N GLU A 119 -2.44 14.74 7.82
CA GLU A 119 -2.46 14.16 6.46
C GLU A 119 -1.23 14.57 5.67
N GLU A 120 -0.84 15.84 5.74
CA GLU A 120 0.37 16.31 5.07
C GLU A 120 1.62 15.63 5.62
N TRP A 121 1.70 15.47 6.95
CA TRP A 121 2.80 14.74 7.58
C TRP A 121 2.89 13.29 7.10
N LEU A 122 1.76 12.57 7.02
CA LEU A 122 1.71 11.20 6.51
C LEU A 122 2.18 11.11 5.05
N ILE A 123 1.72 12.04 4.21
CA ILE A 123 2.11 12.12 2.80
C ILE A 123 3.61 12.32 2.66
N GLN A 124 4.18 13.26 3.42
CA GLN A 124 5.63 13.52 3.42
C GLN A 124 6.41 12.28 3.86
N CYS A 125 5.99 11.62 4.95
CA CYS A 125 6.57 10.36 5.41
C CYS A 125 6.59 9.30 4.31
N PHE A 126 5.47 9.13 3.61
CA PHE A 126 5.37 8.14 2.54
C PHE A 126 6.30 8.50 1.37
N ILE A 127 6.24 9.72 0.84
CA ILE A 127 7.03 10.14 -0.33
C ILE A 127 8.53 10.01 -0.07
N ILE A 128 8.97 10.44 1.11
CA ILE A 128 10.37 10.34 1.51
C ILE A 128 10.77 8.87 1.62
N GLY A 129 9.93 8.03 2.23
CA GLY A 129 10.16 6.59 2.31
C GLY A 129 10.31 5.94 0.92
N VAL A 130 9.42 6.24 -0.03
CA VAL A 130 9.49 5.71 -1.41
C VAL A 130 10.83 6.08 -2.07
N SER A 131 11.33 7.30 -1.85
CA SER A 131 12.62 7.73 -2.39
C SER A 131 13.83 6.94 -1.86
N LYS A 132 13.68 6.24 -0.73
CA LYS A 132 14.73 5.46 -0.08
C LYS A 132 14.72 3.98 -0.47
N VAL A 133 13.67 3.50 -1.13
CA VAL A 133 13.58 2.13 -1.65
C VAL A 133 14.59 1.95 -2.79
N ARG A 134 15.56 1.05 -2.61
CA ARG A 134 16.73 0.95 -3.50
C ARG A 134 16.43 0.17 -4.76
N GLN A 135 16.41 -1.16 -4.70
CA GLN A 135 16.17 -2.05 -5.83
C GLN A 135 15.45 -3.30 -5.35
N HIS A 136 14.13 -3.21 -5.25
CA HIS A 136 13.25 -4.35 -4.99
C HIS A 136 12.11 -4.37 -6.02
N PRO A 137 11.56 -5.54 -6.40
CA PRO A 137 10.39 -5.61 -7.28
C PRO A 137 9.24 -4.68 -6.87
N GLU A 138 9.02 -4.50 -5.56
CA GLU A 138 7.93 -3.65 -5.06
C GLU A 138 8.25 -2.14 -5.09
N LYS A 139 9.42 -1.74 -5.56
CA LYS A 139 9.73 -0.31 -5.72
C LYS A 139 8.75 0.37 -6.65
N GLU A 140 8.38 -0.29 -7.74
CA GLU A 140 7.42 0.25 -8.70
C GLU A 140 6.00 0.27 -8.12
N LEU A 141 5.64 -0.73 -7.30
CA LEU A 141 4.41 -0.70 -6.50
C LEU A 141 4.36 0.55 -5.60
N PHE A 142 5.38 0.82 -4.79
CA PHE A 142 5.39 2.00 -3.92
C PHE A 142 5.41 3.33 -4.68
N LYS A 143 6.05 3.38 -5.85
CA LYS A 143 5.99 4.53 -6.75
C LYS A 143 4.58 4.76 -7.30
N ALA A 144 3.84 3.71 -7.63
CA ALA A 144 2.45 3.83 -8.04
C ALA A 144 1.58 4.34 -6.87
N LEU A 145 1.72 3.74 -5.68
CA LEU A 145 0.98 4.13 -4.47
C LEU A 145 1.20 5.60 -4.06
N LYS A 146 2.37 6.18 -4.35
CA LYS A 146 2.67 7.60 -4.11
C LYS A 146 1.58 8.52 -4.65
N TRP A 147 1.05 8.22 -5.84
CA TRP A 147 0.06 9.05 -6.51
C TRP A 147 -1.32 8.96 -5.85
N ILE A 148 -1.66 7.80 -5.29
CA ILE A 148 -2.91 7.62 -4.52
C ILE A 148 -2.82 8.34 -3.18
N VAL A 149 -1.66 8.28 -2.52
CA VAL A 149 -1.41 9.02 -1.27
C VAL A 149 -1.60 10.53 -1.46
N PHE A 150 -1.36 11.08 -2.66
CA PHE A 150 -1.60 12.49 -2.93
C PHE A 150 -3.06 12.93 -2.92
N ALA A 151 -4.01 11.99 -2.97
CA ALA A 151 -5.43 12.25 -2.76
C ALA A 151 -5.77 12.64 -1.31
N LYS A 152 -4.78 12.60 -0.41
CA LYS A 152 -4.89 12.99 1.01
C LYS A 152 -5.88 12.14 1.81
N ASP A 153 -6.13 10.91 1.37
CA ASP A 153 -6.86 9.94 2.18
C ASP A 153 -5.96 9.42 3.30
N ALA A 154 -6.22 9.88 4.52
CA ALA A 154 -5.45 9.56 5.70
C ALA A 154 -5.59 8.08 6.12
N VAL A 155 -6.71 7.43 5.78
CA VAL A 155 -6.98 6.03 6.12
C VAL A 155 -6.15 5.13 5.21
N PHE A 156 -6.17 5.42 3.90
CA PHE A 156 -5.33 4.76 2.91
C PHE A 156 -3.86 4.93 3.24
N THR A 157 -3.40 6.17 3.49
CA THR A 157 -1.98 6.43 3.75
C THR A 157 -1.50 5.70 5.01
N ARG A 158 -2.30 5.67 6.08
CA ARG A 158 -2.01 4.89 7.30
C ARG A 158 -1.95 3.39 7.05
N HIS A 159 -2.69 2.89 6.08
CA HIS A 159 -2.69 1.48 5.75
C HIS A 159 -1.42 1.08 4.97
N VAL A 160 -0.98 1.89 4.01
CA VAL A 160 0.18 1.56 3.16
C VAL A 160 1.54 1.95 3.77
N LEU A 161 1.59 2.98 4.62
CA LEU A 161 2.84 3.47 5.20
C LEU A 161 3.60 2.42 6.04
N PRO A 162 2.95 1.61 6.90
CA PRO A 162 3.63 0.54 7.62
C PRO A 162 4.34 -0.46 6.70
N GLN A 163 3.73 -0.80 5.55
CA GLN A 163 4.31 -1.73 4.57
C GLN A 163 5.61 -1.17 3.98
N LEU A 164 5.61 0.13 3.65
CA LEU A 164 6.80 0.83 3.19
C LEU A 164 7.89 0.86 4.26
N ILE A 165 7.52 1.14 5.52
CA ILE A 165 8.48 1.14 6.64
C ILE A 165 9.11 -0.24 6.82
N ILE A 166 8.30 -1.29 6.82
CA ILE A 166 8.77 -2.68 6.92
C ILE A 166 9.74 -2.98 5.78
N ARG A 167 9.39 -2.65 4.53
CA ARG A 167 10.29 -2.85 3.38
C ARG A 167 11.63 -2.13 3.57
N LEU A 168 11.62 -0.88 4.02
CA LEU A 168 12.84 -0.12 4.29
C LEU A 168 13.68 -0.75 5.41
N ILE A 169 13.05 -1.33 6.43
CA ILE A 169 13.76 -2.06 7.48
C ILE A 169 14.40 -3.33 6.89
N LEU A 170 13.64 -4.11 6.11
CA LEU A 170 14.15 -5.33 5.48
C LEU A 170 15.35 -5.04 4.56
N GLU A 171 15.29 -4.02 3.70
CA GLU A 171 16.39 -3.63 2.80
C GLU A 171 17.69 -3.26 3.54
N ASN A 172 17.58 -2.71 4.74
CA ASN A 172 18.76 -2.34 5.53
C ASN A 172 19.32 -3.50 6.35
N ASN A 173 18.62 -4.63 6.40
CA ASN A 173 18.99 -5.82 7.17
C ASN A 173 19.07 -7.09 6.30
N GLU A 174 19.14 -6.97 4.97
CA GLU A 174 19.11 -8.11 4.02
C GLU A 174 20.14 -9.20 4.38
N THR A 175 21.38 -8.82 4.71
CA THR A 175 22.43 -9.77 5.09
C THR A 175 22.09 -10.58 6.35
N MET A 176 21.39 -9.98 7.31
CA MET A 176 20.99 -10.68 8.54
C MET A 176 19.83 -11.64 8.28
N ILE A 177 18.93 -11.31 7.35
CA ILE A 177 17.80 -12.17 6.96
C ILE A 177 18.32 -13.39 6.19
N GLU A 178 19.25 -13.19 5.26
CA GLU A 178 19.88 -14.28 4.50
C GLU A 178 20.53 -15.32 5.44
N GLU A 179 21.26 -14.87 6.48
CA GLU A 179 21.88 -15.77 7.46
C GLU A 179 20.86 -16.61 8.26
N VAL A 180 19.66 -16.08 8.50
CA VAL A 180 18.58 -16.77 9.21
C VAL A 180 17.81 -17.75 8.30
N ASP A 181 17.71 -17.47 7.01
CA ASP A 181 17.06 -18.38 6.05
C ASP A 181 17.93 -19.61 5.70
N TYR A 182 19.26 -19.51 5.84
CA TYR A 182 20.17 -20.65 5.63
C TYR A 182 20.33 -21.57 6.86
N THR A 183 19.99 -21.11 8.06
CA THR A 183 20.19 -21.88 9.30
C THR A 183 19.23 -23.09 9.50
N PRO A 184 17.99 -23.16 8.95
CA PRO A 184 17.14 -24.34 9.08
C PRO A 184 17.71 -25.60 8.40
N PHE A 185 18.53 -25.45 7.36
CA PHE A 185 19.09 -26.57 6.60
C PHE A 185 20.36 -27.19 7.23
N LEU A 186 21.03 -26.49 8.14
CA LEU A 186 22.22 -27.00 8.81
C LEU A 186 21.91 -27.75 10.12
N LEU A 187 20.71 -27.56 10.68
CA LEU A 187 20.27 -28.25 11.90
C LEU A 187 19.57 -29.61 11.64
N THR A 188 19.21 -29.92 10.40
CA THR A 188 18.58 -31.21 10.02
C THR A 188 19.54 -32.25 9.44
N LYS A 189 20.83 -31.95 9.30
CA LYS A 189 21.85 -32.90 8.81
C LYS A 189 22.70 -33.58 9.89
N ASN A 190 22.38 -33.38 11.17
CA ASN A 190 23.12 -33.98 12.29
C ASN A 190 22.21 -34.67 13.33
N VAL A 191 21.24 -35.46 12.89
CA VAL A 191 20.66 -36.56 13.69
C VAL A 191 20.36 -37.75 12.79
#